data_AF-X0SRV8-F1
#
_entry.id   AF-X0SRV8-F1
#
_cell.length_a   1.000
_cell.length_b   1.000
_cell.length_c   1.000
_cell.angle_alpha   90.00
_cell.angle_beta   90.00
_cell.angle_gamma   90.00
#
_symmetry.space_group_name_H-M   'P 1'
#
loop_
_entity.id
_entity.type
_entity.pdbx_description
1 polymer ?
#
loop_
_entity_poly.entity_id
_entity_poly.type
_entity_poly.pdbx_seq_one_letter_code
_entity_poly.pdbx_strand_id
1 'polypeptide(L)'
;SEFKSLKIIEKTLKNSKYKVFPGLPLYAVFGNKDNEFNREEKRYIHESTFDFVIFNEKSFPQLAIEFDGPVHDIYKKKRMSDIRKNRICMKQGLYLLRVRDFHLKEYEKITILEYILLRFIRWDIEQKKLVQDMYDFFESLSEEEFEEYTRDGVLSPFIDPTVIFDLRYPFPGIGDIKKRISNIYGIHDRDIFSGGIEMRFKEDGSITHIARKSLNTSIAMIDSGVTQKINIKYSTPVNLLWCIPTEKDWNYSESQYDYFKKSGKWPTTFNDIPGVFAPDLAETLAEYFTLKKIENWLEKNAKKLKNSD
;
A
#
# COMPACT_ATOMS: atom_id res chain seq x y z
N SER A 1 14.16 10.44 12.53
CA SER A 1 13.36 9.51 11.71
C SER A 1 14.16 8.25 11.42
N GLU A 2 15.35 8.38 10.83
CA GLU A 2 16.22 7.28 10.37
C GLU A 2 16.48 6.16 11.41
N PHE A 3 16.90 6.49 12.64
CA PHE A 3 17.11 5.46 13.69
C PHE A 3 15.82 4.72 14.07
N LYS A 4 14.68 5.42 14.11
CA LYS A 4 13.37 4.81 14.37
C LYS A 4 13.00 3.86 13.22
N SER A 5 13.27 4.28 11.99
CA SER A 5 13.04 3.49 10.79
C SER A 5 13.90 2.23 10.77
N LEU A 6 15.20 2.34 11.04
CA LEU A 6 16.09 1.19 11.11
C LEU A 6 15.58 0.17 12.13
N LYS A 7 15.18 0.61 13.33
CA LYS A 7 14.59 -0.27 14.34
C LYS A 7 13.34 -0.99 13.85
N ILE A 8 12.45 -0.28 13.15
CA ILE A 8 11.24 -0.88 12.56
C ILE A 8 11.63 -1.92 11.51
N ILE A 9 12.54 -1.58 10.61
CA ILE A 9 12.99 -2.47 9.53
C ILE A 9 13.67 -3.72 10.13
N GLU A 10 14.65 -3.56 11.00
CA GLU A 10 15.35 -4.68 11.66
C GLU A 10 14.39 -5.58 12.45
N LYS A 11 13.48 -4.99 13.23
CA LYS A 11 12.44 -5.75 13.95
C LYS A 11 11.61 -6.59 12.98
N THR A 12 11.19 -5.99 11.87
CA THR A 12 10.32 -6.64 10.87
C THR A 12 11.06 -7.76 10.13
N LEU A 13 12.32 -7.53 9.76
CA LEU A 13 13.14 -8.47 9.02
C LEU A 13 13.77 -9.58 9.88
N LYS A 14 13.75 -9.46 11.21
CA LYS A 14 14.49 -10.32 12.16
C LYS A 14 14.38 -11.83 11.90
N ASN A 15 13.19 -12.29 11.50
CA ASN A 15 12.91 -13.72 11.28
C ASN A 15 12.74 -14.06 9.78
N SER A 16 13.24 -13.20 8.90
CA SER A 16 13.20 -13.39 7.45
C SER A 16 14.59 -13.70 6.89
N LYS A 17 14.65 -14.08 5.62
CA LYS A 17 15.92 -14.25 4.88
C LYS A 17 16.62 -12.94 4.52
N TYR A 18 16.01 -11.80 4.86
CA TYR A 18 16.47 -10.49 4.44
C TYR A 18 17.31 -9.80 5.50
N LYS A 19 18.29 -9.00 5.05
CA LYS A 19 19.12 -8.15 5.90
C LYS A 19 19.08 -6.71 5.38
N VAL A 20 19.01 -5.75 6.29
CA VAL A 20 19.04 -4.32 5.98
C VAL A 20 20.44 -3.76 6.21
N PHE A 21 20.87 -2.88 5.31
CA PHE A 21 22.12 -2.13 5.41
C PHE A 21 21.82 -0.63 5.24
N PRO A 22 22.15 0.21 6.24
CA PRO A 22 21.94 1.65 6.16
C PRO A 22 23.04 2.34 5.33
N GLY A 23 22.70 3.46 4.69
CA GLY A 23 23.65 4.43 4.14
C GLY A 23 24.53 3.92 3.00
N LEU A 24 24.09 2.92 2.22
CA LEU A 24 24.91 2.34 1.18
C LEU A 24 25.01 3.24 -0.06
N PRO A 25 26.23 3.52 -0.57
CA PRO A 25 26.40 4.20 -1.85
C PRO A 25 25.76 3.44 -3.02
N LEU A 26 25.20 4.16 -3.98
CA LEU A 26 24.58 3.56 -5.16
C LEU A 26 25.59 2.69 -5.94
N TYR A 27 26.84 3.15 -6.06
CA TYR A 27 27.88 2.38 -6.75
C TYR A 27 28.19 1.04 -6.06
N ALA A 28 28.03 0.95 -4.73
CA ALA A 28 28.24 -0.29 -3.98
C ALA A 28 27.10 -1.30 -4.20
N VAL A 29 25.90 -0.80 -4.53
CA VAL A 29 24.71 -1.63 -4.79
C VAL A 29 24.65 -2.10 -6.24
N PHE A 30 24.95 -1.21 -7.20
CA PHE A 30 24.82 -1.51 -8.62
C PHE A 30 26.12 -2.01 -9.28
N GLY A 31 27.27 -1.80 -8.63
CA GLY A 31 28.58 -2.13 -9.19
C GLY A 31 28.99 -1.25 -10.37
N ASN A 32 30.10 -1.60 -11.02
CA ASN A 32 30.57 -0.94 -12.24
C ASN A 32 29.88 -1.54 -13.47
N LYS A 33 28.73 -0.98 -13.85
CA LYS A 33 28.04 -1.31 -15.11
C LYS A 33 28.27 -0.21 -16.15
N ASP A 34 29.49 -0.16 -16.67
CA ASP A 34 29.97 0.96 -17.49
C ASP A 34 29.20 1.19 -18.79
N ASN A 35 28.53 0.19 -19.33
CA ASN A 35 27.83 0.29 -20.62
C ASN A 35 26.33 0.61 -20.48
N GLU A 36 25.77 0.60 -19.27
CA GLU A 36 24.32 0.76 -19.05
C GLU A 36 23.91 2.20 -18.68
N PHE A 37 24.88 3.04 -18.30
CA PHE A 37 24.63 4.37 -17.76
C PHE A 37 25.36 5.46 -18.55
N ASN A 38 24.68 6.58 -18.79
CA ASN A 38 25.33 7.75 -19.36
C ASN A 38 26.25 8.45 -18.34
N ARG A 39 27.06 9.41 -18.79
CA ARG A 39 28.05 10.11 -17.94
C ARG A 39 27.43 10.78 -16.70
N GLU A 40 26.24 11.36 -16.82
CA GLU A 40 25.56 12.00 -15.69
C GLU A 40 25.04 10.98 -14.68
N GLU A 41 24.49 9.87 -15.16
CA GLU A 41 24.02 8.76 -14.33
C GLU A 41 25.18 8.13 -13.56
N LYS A 42 26.32 7.89 -14.22
CA LYS A 42 27.54 7.39 -13.57
C LYS A 42 27.99 8.32 -12.45
N ARG A 43 28.10 9.62 -12.73
CA ARG A 43 28.46 10.62 -11.70
C ARG A 43 27.48 10.57 -10.53
N TYR A 44 26.17 10.52 -10.81
CA TYR A 44 25.16 10.45 -9.77
C TYR A 44 25.24 9.15 -8.93
N ILE A 45 25.52 8.01 -9.55
CA ILE A 45 25.71 6.72 -8.87
C ILE A 45 26.91 6.76 -7.91
N HIS A 46 27.98 7.48 -8.27
CA HIS A 46 29.15 7.64 -7.40
C HIS A 46 28.93 8.63 -6.25
N GLU A 47 28.09 9.65 -6.44
CA GLU A 47 27.90 10.73 -5.47
C GLU A 47 26.72 10.51 -4.50
N SER A 48 25.88 9.50 -4.75
CA SER A 48 24.60 9.32 -4.05
C SER A 48 24.57 8.04 -3.21
N THR A 49 23.76 8.05 -2.15
CA THR A 49 23.53 6.91 -1.25
C THR A 49 22.04 6.57 -1.18
N PHE A 50 21.75 5.33 -0.81
CA PHE A 50 20.46 4.91 -0.29
C PHE A 50 20.43 5.07 1.22
N ASP A 51 19.27 5.45 1.79
CA ASP A 51 19.13 5.47 3.25
C ASP A 51 19.17 4.05 3.81
N PHE A 52 18.48 3.10 3.15
CA PHE A 52 18.57 1.68 3.47
C PHE A 52 18.47 0.81 2.23
N VAL A 53 19.14 -0.34 2.26
CA VAL A 53 19.01 -1.37 1.23
C VAL A 53 18.83 -2.73 1.89
N ILE A 54 17.83 -3.46 1.41
CA ILE A 54 17.49 -4.79 1.84
C ILE A 54 18.06 -5.79 0.85
N PHE A 55 18.85 -6.72 1.36
CA PHE A 55 19.47 -7.82 0.62
C PHE A 55 18.86 -9.14 1.03
N ASN A 56 18.81 -10.10 0.09
CA ASN A 56 18.51 -11.48 0.43
C ASN A 56 19.75 -12.21 0.98
N GLU A 57 19.58 -13.47 1.37
CA GLU A 57 20.63 -14.35 1.88
C GLU A 57 21.84 -14.55 0.93
N LYS A 58 21.64 -14.34 -0.37
CA LYS A 58 22.68 -14.44 -1.41
C LYS A 58 23.39 -13.10 -1.66
N SER A 59 23.14 -12.09 -0.83
CA SER A 59 23.68 -10.74 -0.98
C SER A 59 23.30 -10.06 -2.29
N PHE A 60 22.13 -10.40 -2.86
CA PHE A 60 21.54 -9.61 -3.95
C PHE A 60 20.62 -8.54 -3.36
N PRO A 61 20.71 -7.27 -3.81
CA PRO A 61 19.81 -6.22 -3.38
C PRO A 61 18.41 -6.51 -3.92
N GLN A 62 17.39 -6.27 -3.10
CA GLN A 62 16.00 -6.59 -3.43
C GLN A 62 15.12 -5.35 -3.34
N LEU A 63 15.35 -4.50 -2.34
CA LEU A 63 14.56 -3.31 -2.09
C LEU A 63 15.44 -2.22 -1.49
N ALA A 64 15.43 -1.04 -2.08
CA ALA A 64 15.95 0.18 -1.45
C ALA A 64 14.81 0.94 -0.76
N ILE A 65 15.13 1.63 0.35
CA ILE A 65 14.19 2.46 1.09
C ILE A 65 14.78 3.86 1.23
N GLU A 66 14.01 4.88 0.88
CA GLU A 66 14.36 6.29 0.99
C GLU A 66 13.37 7.01 1.91
N PHE A 67 13.87 7.93 2.73
CA PHE A 67 13.07 8.78 3.60
C PHE A 67 12.88 10.16 2.98
N ASP A 68 11.68 10.37 2.46
CA ASP A 68 11.32 11.66 1.87
C ASP A 68 10.87 12.63 2.98
N GLY A 69 11.64 13.69 3.16
CA GLY A 69 11.23 14.82 3.98
C GLY A 69 10.13 15.67 3.31
N PRO A 70 9.42 16.54 4.07
CA PRO A 70 8.36 17.40 3.55
C PRO A 70 8.82 18.39 2.47
N VAL A 71 10.14 18.55 2.33
CA VAL A 71 10.82 19.51 1.47
C VAL A 71 11.02 18.97 0.03
N HIS A 72 10.84 17.66 -0.18
CA HIS A 72 11.05 17.02 -1.50
C HIS A 72 10.04 17.48 -2.55
N ASP A 73 8.81 17.82 -2.12
CA ASP A 73 7.74 18.27 -3.02
C ASP A 73 7.90 19.75 -3.44
N ILE A 74 8.72 20.53 -2.72
CA ILE A 74 8.85 21.98 -2.89
C ILE A 74 9.96 22.35 -3.89
N TYR A 75 11.11 21.67 -3.83
CA TYR A 75 12.28 22.06 -4.63
C TYR A 75 12.45 21.19 -5.88
N LYS A 76 12.32 21.81 -7.05
CA LYS A 76 12.55 21.16 -8.37
C LYS A 76 13.85 20.36 -8.44
N LYS A 77 14.95 20.85 -7.84
CA LYS A 77 16.24 20.15 -7.83
C LYS A 77 16.18 18.81 -7.08
N LYS A 78 15.47 18.76 -5.94
CA LYS A 78 15.28 17.52 -5.17
C LYS A 78 14.40 16.54 -5.92
N ARG A 79 13.26 17.01 -6.45
CA ARG A 79 12.39 16.20 -7.33
C ARG A 79 13.15 15.61 -8.53
N MET A 80 14.00 16.37 -9.20
CA MET A 80 14.80 15.86 -10.32
C MET A 80 15.84 14.81 -9.89
N SER A 81 16.44 14.98 -8.71
CA SER A 81 17.32 13.97 -8.11
C SER A 81 16.54 12.69 -7.80
N ASP A 82 15.33 12.81 -7.24
CA ASP A 82 14.47 11.68 -6.92
C ASP A 82 14.03 10.90 -8.16
N ILE A 83 13.60 11.61 -9.20
CA ILE A 83 13.30 11.02 -10.52
C ILE A 83 14.51 10.28 -11.08
N ARG A 84 15.71 10.87 -10.99
CA ARG A 84 16.95 10.23 -11.46
C ARG A 84 17.23 8.94 -10.69
N LYS A 85 17.11 8.95 -9.36
CA LYS A 85 17.31 7.76 -8.51
C LYS A 85 16.27 6.67 -8.84
N ASN A 86 15.00 7.03 -8.99
CA ASN A 86 13.94 6.09 -9.37
C ASN A 86 14.22 5.44 -10.74
N ARG A 87 14.61 6.23 -11.75
CA ARG A 87 14.94 5.73 -13.09
C ARG A 87 16.13 4.77 -13.07
N ILE A 88 17.17 5.07 -12.30
CA ILE A 88 18.32 4.19 -12.13
C ILE A 88 17.89 2.86 -11.48
N CYS A 89 17.09 2.91 -10.41
CA CYS A 89 16.58 1.71 -9.74
C CYS A 89 15.73 0.85 -10.69
N MET A 90 14.81 1.48 -11.44
CA MET A 90 13.99 0.80 -12.45
C MET A 90 14.84 0.13 -13.54
N LYS A 91 15.83 0.84 -14.08
CA LYS A 91 16.78 0.27 -15.08
C LYS A 91 17.53 -0.95 -14.55
N GLN A 92 17.79 -0.99 -13.24
CA GLN A 92 18.55 -2.06 -12.59
C GLN A 92 17.67 -3.15 -11.98
N GLY A 93 16.34 -3.06 -12.13
CA GLY A 93 15.40 -4.01 -11.52
C GLY A 93 15.40 -3.98 -9.99
N LEU A 94 15.84 -2.88 -9.37
CA LEU A 94 15.79 -2.69 -7.92
C LEU A 94 14.51 -1.97 -7.53
N TYR A 95 13.70 -2.57 -6.66
CA TYR A 95 12.53 -1.89 -6.10
C TYR A 95 12.97 -0.74 -5.18
N LEU A 96 12.19 0.34 -5.16
CA LEU A 96 12.50 1.53 -4.37
C LEU A 96 11.25 2.00 -3.63
N LEU A 97 11.23 1.83 -2.31
CA LEU A 97 10.17 2.32 -1.44
C LEU A 97 10.52 3.69 -0.90
N ARG A 98 9.61 4.66 -1.06
CA ARG A 98 9.73 6.00 -0.48
C ARG A 98 8.84 6.14 0.74
N VAL A 99 9.44 6.49 1.87
CA VAL A 99 8.81 6.48 3.18
C VAL A 99 8.76 7.91 3.73
N ARG A 100 7.53 8.38 3.97
CA ARG A 100 7.22 9.63 4.67
C ARG A 100 6.85 9.39 6.13
N ASP A 101 6.82 10.45 6.94
CA ASP A 101 6.53 10.39 8.38
C ASP A 101 5.25 9.64 8.76
N PHE A 102 4.19 9.72 7.94
CA PHE A 102 2.94 9.01 8.22
C PHE A 102 3.12 7.49 8.24
N HIS A 103 4.09 6.95 7.48
CA HIS A 103 4.36 5.52 7.47
C HIS A 103 4.95 5.01 8.79
N LEU A 104 5.57 5.91 9.57
CA LEU A 104 6.20 5.62 10.86
C LEU A 104 5.24 5.79 12.04
N LYS A 105 3.99 6.18 11.79
CA LYS A 105 2.94 6.24 12.80
C LYS A 105 2.51 4.82 13.14
N GLU A 106 2.31 4.58 14.44
CA GLU A 106 1.86 3.30 14.96
C GLU A 106 0.33 3.31 15.09
N TYR A 107 -0.28 2.23 14.63
CA TYR A 107 -1.72 1.98 14.66
C TYR A 107 -1.90 0.51 15.07
N GLU A 108 -2.61 0.24 16.17
CA GLU A 108 -2.77 -1.13 16.69
C GLU A 108 -1.42 -1.86 16.87
N LYS A 109 -0.42 -1.18 17.43
CA LYS A 109 0.94 -1.71 17.70
C LYS A 109 1.76 -2.09 16.46
N ILE A 110 1.30 -1.72 15.27
CA ILE A 110 2.01 -1.91 14.00
C ILE A 110 2.17 -0.58 13.28
N THR A 111 3.32 -0.34 12.65
CA THR A 111 3.49 0.83 11.76
C THR A 111 3.11 0.48 10.33
N ILE A 112 2.73 1.48 9.52
CA ILE A 112 2.45 1.24 8.09
C ILE A 112 3.71 0.72 7.38
N LEU A 113 4.91 1.21 7.74
CA LEU A 113 6.17 0.67 7.22
C LEU A 113 6.35 -0.81 7.57
N GLU A 114 6.11 -1.20 8.82
CA GLU A 114 6.14 -2.62 9.24
C GLU A 114 5.15 -3.46 8.44
N TYR A 115 3.92 -2.95 8.24
CA TYR A 115 2.91 -3.62 7.43
C TYR A 115 3.36 -3.83 5.96
N ILE A 116 3.85 -2.78 5.31
CA ILE A 116 4.38 -2.83 3.93
C ILE A 116 5.49 -3.90 3.81
N LEU A 117 6.43 -3.91 4.75
CA LEU A 117 7.54 -4.86 4.74
C LEU A 117 7.08 -6.30 5.02
N LEU A 118 6.12 -6.49 5.93
CA LEU A 118 5.52 -7.81 6.17
C LEU A 118 4.83 -8.34 4.91
N ARG A 119 4.10 -7.49 4.19
CA ARG A 119 3.48 -7.88 2.91
C ARG A 119 4.52 -8.27 1.87
N PHE A 120 5.60 -7.49 1.72
CA PHE A 120 6.71 -7.85 0.84
C PHE A 120 7.30 -9.23 1.16
N ILE A 121 7.54 -9.51 2.45
CA ILE A 121 8.06 -10.82 2.89
C ILE A 121 7.05 -11.94 2.57
N ARG A 122 5.76 -11.73 2.83
CA ARG A 122 4.71 -12.71 2.56
C ARG A 122 4.58 -13.01 1.08
N TRP A 123 4.65 -11.97 0.25
CA TRP A 123 4.62 -12.12 -1.20
C TRP A 123 5.76 -13.02 -1.66
N ASP A 124 7.00 -12.75 -1.24
CA ASP A 124 8.16 -13.56 -1.64
C ASP A 124 8.01 -15.05 -1.25
N ILE A 125 7.35 -15.35 -0.13
CA ILE A 125 7.08 -16.72 0.32
C ILE A 125 5.97 -17.38 -0.51
N GLU A 126 4.89 -16.65 -0.81
CA GLU A 126 3.61 -17.25 -1.23
C GLU A 126 3.29 -17.09 -2.71
N GLN A 127 3.88 -16.10 -3.39
CA GLN A 127 3.51 -15.73 -4.76
C GLN A 127 3.61 -16.90 -5.74
N LYS A 128 4.66 -17.73 -5.63
CA LYS A 128 4.84 -18.90 -6.51
C LYS A 128 3.73 -19.91 -6.34
N LYS A 129 3.30 -20.14 -5.09
CA LYS A 129 2.22 -21.07 -4.80
C LYS A 129 0.89 -20.53 -5.31
N LEU A 130 0.60 -19.25 -5.05
CA LEU A 130 -0.64 -18.62 -5.53
C LEU A 130 -0.76 -18.66 -7.07
N VAL A 131 0.35 -18.40 -7.77
CA VAL A 131 0.39 -18.49 -9.24
C VAL A 131 0.24 -19.94 -9.70
N GLN A 132 0.86 -20.91 -9.02
CA GLN A 132 0.67 -22.32 -9.34
C GLN A 132 -0.78 -22.78 -9.11
N ASP A 133 -1.37 -22.42 -7.97
CA ASP A 133 -2.77 -22.73 -7.64
C ASP A 133 -3.72 -22.16 -8.72
N MET A 134 -3.42 -20.98 -9.28
CA MET A 134 -4.17 -20.39 -10.41
C MET A 134 -4.01 -21.21 -11.70
N TYR A 135 -2.80 -21.64 -12.05
CA TYR A 135 -2.58 -22.48 -13.24
C TYR A 135 -3.23 -23.85 -13.11
N ASP A 136 -3.09 -24.51 -11.96
CA ASP A 136 -3.73 -25.79 -11.67
C ASP A 136 -5.26 -25.67 -11.78
N PHE A 137 -5.83 -24.55 -11.31
CA PHE A 137 -7.25 -24.25 -11.48
C PHE A 137 -7.61 -24.13 -12.97
N PHE A 138 -6.86 -23.35 -13.76
CA PHE A 138 -7.11 -23.22 -15.19
C PHE A 138 -7.05 -24.53 -15.96
N GLU A 139 -6.10 -25.41 -15.65
CA GLU A 139 -5.99 -26.72 -16.29
C GLU A 139 -7.19 -27.63 -15.99
N SER A 140 -7.90 -27.36 -14.90
CA SER A 140 -9.10 -28.12 -14.51
C SER A 140 -10.40 -27.64 -15.17
N LEU A 141 -10.37 -26.47 -15.84
CA LEU A 141 -11.55 -25.87 -16.47
C LEU A 141 -11.76 -26.39 -17.90
N SER A 142 -13.04 -26.44 -18.31
CA SER A 142 -13.41 -26.45 -19.72
C SER A 142 -13.12 -25.10 -20.39
N GLU A 143 -13.12 -25.06 -21.73
CA GLU A 143 -12.93 -23.81 -22.49
C GLU A 143 -14.01 -22.76 -22.15
N GLU A 144 -15.27 -23.18 -22.01
CA GLU A 144 -16.38 -22.28 -21.64
C GLU A 144 -16.19 -21.67 -20.24
N GLU A 145 -15.75 -22.47 -19.26
CA GLU A 145 -15.45 -21.99 -17.91
C GLU A 145 -14.24 -21.06 -17.92
N PHE A 146 -13.17 -21.42 -18.65
CA PHE A 146 -11.99 -20.57 -18.78
C PHE A 146 -12.34 -19.18 -19.30
N GLU A 147 -13.15 -19.10 -20.37
CA GLU A 147 -13.65 -17.83 -20.91
C GLU A 147 -14.47 -17.02 -19.89
N GLU A 148 -15.23 -17.67 -19.01
CA GLU A 148 -15.95 -17.00 -17.93
C GLU A 148 -14.98 -16.35 -16.93
N TYR A 149 -13.89 -17.04 -16.58
CA TYR A 149 -12.89 -16.57 -15.62
C TYR A 149 -11.87 -15.59 -16.21
N THR A 150 -11.78 -15.45 -17.54
CA THR A 150 -10.84 -14.52 -18.22
C THR A 150 -11.54 -13.53 -19.17
N ARG A 151 -12.83 -13.24 -18.93
CA ARG A 151 -13.66 -12.42 -19.83
C ARG A 151 -13.00 -11.06 -20.13
N ASP A 152 -13.00 -10.68 -21.42
CA ASP A 152 -12.39 -9.45 -21.93
C ASP A 152 -10.89 -9.31 -21.61
N GLY A 153 -10.20 -10.43 -21.37
CA GLY A 153 -8.79 -10.45 -20.97
C GLY A 153 -8.56 -10.03 -19.52
N VAL A 154 -9.62 -9.91 -18.73
CA VAL A 154 -9.56 -9.57 -17.31
C VAL A 154 -9.76 -10.83 -16.48
N LEU A 155 -8.83 -11.05 -15.55
CA LEU A 155 -8.89 -12.19 -14.65
C LEU A 155 -9.97 -11.98 -13.59
N SER A 156 -10.79 -13.02 -13.36
CA SER A 156 -11.79 -13.01 -12.29
C SER A 156 -11.12 -12.83 -10.92
N PRO A 157 -11.63 -11.93 -10.05
CA PRO A 157 -11.08 -11.70 -8.72
C PRO A 157 -10.99 -12.95 -7.82
N PHE A 158 -11.79 -13.99 -8.12
CA PHE A 158 -11.79 -15.23 -7.36
C PHE A 158 -10.53 -16.08 -7.56
N ILE A 159 -9.79 -15.84 -8.64
CA ILE A 159 -8.61 -16.62 -9.03
C ILE A 159 -7.38 -15.77 -9.26
N ASP A 160 -7.52 -14.43 -9.27
CA ASP A 160 -6.39 -13.51 -9.37
C ASP A 160 -5.45 -13.64 -8.15
N PRO A 161 -4.20 -14.10 -8.33
CA PRO A 161 -3.23 -14.23 -7.25
C PRO A 161 -3.01 -12.94 -6.47
N THR A 162 -3.10 -11.79 -7.14
CA THR A 162 -2.93 -10.47 -6.53
C THR A 162 -4.09 -10.18 -5.60
N VAL A 163 -5.33 -10.28 -6.09
CA VAL A 163 -6.54 -10.05 -5.29
C VAL A 163 -6.60 -11.02 -4.11
N ILE A 164 -6.34 -12.30 -4.34
CA ILE A 164 -6.32 -13.31 -3.27
C ILE A 164 -5.28 -12.96 -2.20
N PHE A 165 -4.10 -12.52 -2.63
CA PHE A 165 -3.04 -12.09 -1.71
C PHE A 165 -3.48 -10.88 -0.87
N ASP A 166 -4.08 -9.85 -1.48
CA ASP A 166 -4.62 -8.68 -0.77
C ASP A 166 -5.67 -9.06 0.28
N LEU A 167 -6.60 -9.93 -0.07
CA LEU A 167 -7.65 -10.41 0.85
C LEU A 167 -7.08 -11.20 2.04
N ARG A 168 -5.97 -11.92 1.85
CA ARG A 168 -5.30 -12.68 2.92
C ARG A 168 -4.47 -11.80 3.86
N TYR A 169 -4.01 -10.65 3.37
CA TYR A 169 -3.10 -9.75 4.10
C TYR A 169 -3.63 -8.31 4.22
N PRO A 170 -4.85 -8.10 4.75
CA PRO A 170 -5.33 -6.75 5.02
C PRO A 170 -4.52 -6.09 6.14
N PHE A 171 -4.70 -4.79 6.33
CA PHE A 171 -4.09 -4.08 7.45
C PHE A 171 -4.49 -4.73 8.79
N PRO A 172 -3.54 -5.24 9.60
CA PRO A 172 -3.87 -6.07 10.77
C PRO A 172 -4.82 -5.40 11.78
N GLY A 173 -4.72 -4.08 11.93
CA GLY A 173 -5.57 -3.32 12.85
C GLY A 173 -7.06 -3.37 12.54
N ILE A 174 -7.47 -3.76 11.32
CA ILE A 174 -8.88 -3.96 10.96
C ILE A 174 -9.49 -5.06 11.82
N GLY A 175 -8.83 -6.20 11.93
CA GLY A 175 -9.31 -7.34 12.70
C GLY A 175 -9.44 -7.01 14.19
N ASP A 176 -8.48 -6.26 14.73
CA ASP A 176 -8.48 -5.85 16.13
C ASP A 176 -9.62 -4.87 16.45
N ILE A 177 -9.84 -3.87 15.60
CA ILE A 177 -10.98 -2.94 15.78
C ILE A 177 -12.31 -3.69 15.66
N LYS A 178 -12.49 -4.56 14.65
CA LYS A 178 -13.73 -5.33 14.49
C LYS A 178 -14.05 -6.17 15.73
N LYS A 179 -13.04 -6.87 16.27
CA LYS A 179 -13.18 -7.64 17.51
C LYS A 179 -13.57 -6.76 18.69
N ARG A 180 -12.94 -5.59 18.87
CA ARG A 180 -13.30 -4.66 19.96
C ARG A 180 -14.70 -4.09 19.78
N ILE A 181 -15.07 -3.68 18.58
CA ILE A 181 -16.41 -3.16 18.28
C ILE A 181 -17.48 -4.20 18.64
N SER A 182 -17.26 -5.45 18.23
CA SER A 182 -18.18 -6.56 18.52
C SER A 182 -18.23 -6.89 20.01
N ASN A 183 -17.07 -7.08 20.66
CA ASN A 183 -17.03 -7.54 22.04
C ASN A 183 -17.50 -6.47 23.05
N ILE A 184 -17.26 -5.20 22.78
CA ILE A 184 -17.56 -4.11 23.72
C ILE A 184 -18.97 -3.54 23.48
N TYR A 185 -19.41 -3.46 22.22
CA TYR A 185 -20.65 -2.77 21.85
C TYR A 185 -21.71 -3.68 21.22
N GLY A 186 -21.43 -4.98 20.99
CA GLY A 186 -22.37 -5.90 20.35
C GLY A 186 -22.65 -5.60 18.87
N ILE A 187 -21.82 -4.76 18.24
CA ILE A 187 -21.96 -4.35 16.83
C ILE A 187 -21.11 -5.29 15.97
N HIS A 188 -21.73 -5.95 14.99
CA HIS A 188 -21.08 -6.91 14.11
C HIS A 188 -20.93 -6.36 12.68
N ASP A 189 -20.21 -7.08 11.82
CA ASP A 189 -20.01 -6.67 10.42
C ASP A 189 -21.33 -6.47 9.66
N ARG A 190 -22.37 -7.25 9.98
CA ARG A 190 -23.72 -7.08 9.41
C ARG A 190 -24.39 -5.74 9.78
N ASP A 191 -23.90 -5.07 10.82
CA ASP A 191 -24.41 -3.79 11.29
C ASP A 191 -23.62 -2.61 10.67
N ILE A 192 -22.50 -2.90 10.01
CA ILE A 192 -21.62 -1.93 9.35
C ILE A 192 -21.62 -2.20 7.83
N PHE A 193 -22.43 -1.43 7.11
CA PHE A 193 -22.62 -1.57 5.68
C PHE A 193 -21.52 -0.84 4.91
N SER A 194 -21.04 -1.44 3.82
CA SER A 194 -20.22 -0.71 2.86
C SER A 194 -21.06 0.34 2.13
N GLY A 195 -20.64 1.60 2.18
CA GLY A 195 -21.24 2.71 1.44
C GLY A 195 -20.54 2.96 0.10
N GLY A 196 -19.74 1.99 -0.36
CA GLY A 196 -18.90 2.10 -1.54
C GLY A 196 -17.50 2.65 -1.25
N ILE A 197 -16.64 2.53 -2.27
CA ILE A 197 -15.29 3.06 -2.30
C ILE A 197 -15.20 4.17 -3.35
N GLU A 198 -14.31 5.13 -3.13
CA GLU A 198 -13.96 6.11 -4.15
C GLU A 198 -12.45 6.30 -4.16
N MET A 199 -11.90 6.28 -5.36
CA MET A 199 -10.48 6.50 -5.61
C MET A 199 -10.32 7.70 -6.55
N ARG A 200 -9.41 8.61 -6.19
CA ARG A 200 -9.05 9.78 -7.01
C ARG A 200 -7.55 9.81 -7.25
N PHE A 201 -7.14 9.96 -8.49
CA PHE A 201 -5.76 10.20 -8.88
C PHE A 201 -5.54 11.70 -9.04
N LYS A 202 -4.38 12.21 -8.60
CA LYS A 202 -4.01 13.62 -8.71
C LYS A 202 -2.81 13.79 -9.62
N GLU A 203 -2.67 14.98 -10.19
CA GLU A 203 -1.58 15.35 -11.10
C GLU A 203 -0.18 15.18 -10.51
N ASP A 204 -0.05 15.26 -9.19
CA ASP A 204 1.22 15.07 -8.47
C ASP A 204 1.60 13.59 -8.28
N GLY A 205 0.79 12.65 -8.77
CA GLY A 205 0.97 11.21 -8.63
C GLY A 205 0.48 10.66 -7.29
N SER A 206 -0.18 11.49 -6.48
CA SER A 206 -0.87 11.02 -5.28
C SER A 206 -2.23 10.42 -5.61
N ILE A 207 -2.63 9.45 -4.79
CA ILE A 207 -3.95 8.85 -4.79
C ILE A 207 -4.67 9.21 -3.50
N THR A 208 -5.98 9.42 -3.61
CA THR A 208 -6.87 9.55 -2.47
C THR A 208 -7.87 8.40 -2.51
N HIS A 209 -7.83 7.53 -1.50
CA HIS A 209 -8.84 6.49 -1.32
C HIS A 209 -9.79 6.86 -0.20
N ILE A 210 -11.09 6.66 -0.41
CA ILE A 210 -12.14 6.95 0.56
C ILE A 210 -13.00 5.69 0.72
N ALA A 211 -12.88 5.04 1.88
CA ALA A 211 -13.81 3.98 2.27
C ALA A 211 -15.01 4.62 2.98
N ARG A 212 -16.22 4.39 2.47
CA ARG A 212 -17.47 4.82 3.12
C ARG A 212 -18.09 3.64 3.85
N LYS A 213 -18.50 3.85 5.10
CA LYS A 213 -19.25 2.85 5.87
C LYS A 213 -20.48 3.50 6.49
N SER A 214 -21.56 2.74 6.61
CA SER A 214 -22.78 3.11 7.31
C SER A 214 -22.96 2.21 8.52
N LEU A 215 -23.02 2.79 9.72
CA LEU A 215 -23.38 2.08 10.94
C LEU A 215 -24.89 2.14 11.13
N ASN A 216 -25.53 0.98 11.16
CA ASN A 216 -26.91 0.82 11.62
C ASN A 216 -26.89 0.39 13.09
N THR A 217 -27.44 1.19 13.97
CA THR A 217 -27.56 0.85 15.40
C THR A 217 -28.83 1.46 16.01
N SER A 218 -29.16 1.07 17.23
CA SER A 218 -30.24 1.68 18.01
C SER A 218 -29.65 2.49 19.16
N ILE A 219 -30.17 3.69 19.40
CA ILE A 219 -29.82 4.51 20.57
C ILE A 219 -31.05 4.62 21.47
N ALA A 220 -30.87 4.42 22.78
CA ALA A 220 -31.89 4.72 23.77
C ALA A 220 -31.96 6.24 24.00
N MET A 221 -33.14 6.82 23.79
CA MET A 221 -33.42 8.22 24.10
C MET A 221 -33.65 8.35 25.60
N ILE A 222 -32.71 9.02 26.29
CA ILE A 222 -32.68 9.14 27.76
C ILE A 222 -33.99 9.73 28.32
N ASP A 223 -34.63 10.63 27.58
CA ASP A 223 -35.80 11.37 28.07
C ASP A 223 -37.16 10.70 27.74
N SER A 224 -37.18 9.68 26.87
CA SER A 224 -38.45 9.09 26.39
C SER A 224 -38.57 7.58 26.55
N GLY A 225 -37.49 6.86 26.90
CA GLY A 225 -37.49 5.40 26.96
C GLY A 225 -37.66 4.73 25.59
N VAL A 226 -37.65 5.50 24.49
CA VAL A 226 -37.80 5.01 23.12
C VAL A 226 -36.43 4.71 22.53
N THR A 227 -36.28 3.53 21.92
CA THR A 227 -35.12 3.19 21.10
C THR A 227 -35.31 3.69 19.67
N GLN A 228 -34.40 4.54 19.19
CA GLN A 228 -34.42 5.02 17.81
C GLN A 228 -33.34 4.31 16.99
N LYS A 229 -33.76 3.69 15.88
CA LYS A 229 -32.82 3.21 14.86
C LYS A 229 -32.19 4.41 14.15
N ILE A 230 -30.86 4.40 14.08
CA ILE A 230 -30.06 5.42 13.41
C ILE A 230 -29.14 4.78 12.38
N ASN A 231 -28.96 5.48 11.26
CA ASN A 231 -27.93 5.19 10.26
C ASN A 231 -26.94 6.35 10.25
N ILE A 232 -25.69 6.08 10.63
CA ILE A 232 -24.63 7.10 10.62
C ILE A 232 -23.61 6.73 9.56
N LYS A 233 -23.30 7.70 8.69
CA LYS A 233 -22.32 7.56 7.63
C LYS A 233 -20.95 8.04 8.09
N TYR A 234 -19.92 7.24 7.84
CA TYR A 234 -18.53 7.54 8.13
C TYR A 234 -17.69 7.40 6.87
N SER A 235 -16.68 8.25 6.75
CA SER A 235 -15.64 8.12 5.74
C SER A 235 -14.34 8.69 6.23
N THR A 236 -13.22 8.10 5.80
CA THR A 236 -11.89 8.64 6.04
C THR A 236 -11.06 8.58 4.76
N PRO A 237 -10.62 9.73 4.23
CA PRO A 237 -9.70 9.75 3.10
C PRO A 237 -8.29 9.35 3.56
N VAL A 238 -7.65 8.49 2.79
CA VAL A 238 -6.23 8.18 2.89
C VAL A 238 -5.54 8.70 1.63
N ASN A 239 -4.50 9.50 1.82
CA ASN A 239 -3.69 10.04 0.73
C ASN A 239 -2.33 9.35 0.74
N LEU A 240 -1.96 8.69 -0.36
CA LEU A 240 -0.64 8.09 -0.55
C LEU A 240 -0.01 8.65 -1.82
N LEU A 241 1.33 8.74 -1.84
CA LEU A 241 2.05 8.95 -3.09
C LEU A 241 2.15 7.60 -3.80
N TRP A 242 1.55 7.47 -4.97
CA TRP A 242 1.60 6.23 -5.75
C TRP A 242 2.75 6.25 -6.76
N CYS A 243 2.95 7.38 -7.44
CA CYS A 243 4.05 7.51 -8.39
C CYS A 243 4.60 8.94 -8.41
N ILE A 244 5.78 9.12 -9.03
CA ILE A 244 6.31 10.44 -9.35
C ILE A 244 6.12 10.71 -10.85
N PRO A 245 5.22 11.60 -11.26
CA PRO A 245 5.02 11.95 -12.66
C PRO A 245 6.28 12.63 -13.22
N THR A 246 6.72 12.16 -14.38
CA THR A 246 7.91 12.66 -15.07
C THR A 246 7.62 13.41 -16.36
N GLU A 247 6.55 13.05 -17.06
CA GLU A 247 6.13 13.71 -18.29
C GLU A 247 4.86 14.52 -18.02
N LYS A 248 4.87 15.81 -18.39
CA LYS A 248 3.81 16.77 -18.03
C LYS A 248 2.57 16.66 -18.91
N ASP A 249 2.74 16.10 -20.10
CA ASP A 249 1.73 15.92 -21.13
C ASP A 249 0.99 14.58 -21.00
N TRP A 250 1.42 13.71 -20.08
CA TRP A 250 0.69 12.48 -19.77
C TRP A 250 -0.55 12.75 -18.92
N ASN A 251 -1.64 12.07 -19.26
CA ASN A 251 -2.91 12.13 -18.54
C ASN A 251 -3.22 10.75 -17.92
N TYR A 252 -3.68 10.72 -16.67
CA TYR A 252 -4.07 9.49 -15.96
C TYR A 252 -5.19 8.70 -16.62
N SER A 253 -5.98 9.30 -17.53
CA SER A 253 -6.95 8.56 -18.34
C SER A 253 -6.30 7.66 -19.39
N GLU A 254 -5.02 7.88 -19.71
CA GLU A 254 -4.23 7.07 -20.64
C GLU A 254 -3.36 6.10 -19.84
N SER A 255 -3.34 4.82 -20.24
CA SER A 255 -2.48 3.83 -19.59
C SER A 255 -1.00 4.23 -19.75
N GLN A 256 -0.17 3.95 -18.75
CA GLN A 256 1.27 4.26 -18.81
C GLN A 256 1.94 3.56 -20.01
N TYR A 257 1.44 2.37 -20.38
CA TYR A 257 1.93 1.58 -21.49
C TYR A 257 1.60 2.21 -22.85
N ASP A 258 0.38 2.72 -23.03
CA ASP A 258 -0.01 3.38 -24.28
C ASP A 258 0.77 4.69 -24.47
N TYR A 259 0.95 5.47 -23.40
CA TYR A 259 1.79 6.65 -23.43
C TYR A 259 3.25 6.29 -23.79
N PHE A 260 3.79 5.21 -23.21
CA PHE A 260 5.14 4.74 -23.53
C PHE A 260 5.26 4.34 -25.01
N LYS A 261 4.29 3.60 -25.56
CA LYS A 261 4.27 3.23 -26.98
C LYS A 261 4.28 4.45 -27.90
N LYS A 262 3.55 5.50 -27.54
CA LYS A 262 3.44 6.74 -28.33
C LYS A 262 4.69 7.62 -28.23
N SER A 263 5.24 7.78 -27.03
CA SER A 263 6.29 8.77 -26.73
C SER A 263 7.70 8.20 -26.65
N GLY A 264 7.82 6.88 -26.47
CA GLY A 264 9.08 6.20 -26.10
C GLY A 264 9.54 6.51 -24.67
N LYS A 265 8.71 7.14 -23.84
CA LYS A 265 9.05 7.56 -22.48
C LYS A 265 8.06 7.03 -21.47
N TRP A 266 8.57 6.63 -20.31
CA TRP A 266 7.71 6.30 -19.17
C TRP A 266 7.19 7.60 -18.56
N PRO A 267 5.85 7.76 -18.42
CA PRO A 267 5.27 9.02 -17.95
C PRO A 267 5.42 9.22 -16.45
N THR A 268 5.70 8.17 -15.70
CA THR A 268 5.87 8.16 -14.25
C THR A 268 7.12 7.40 -13.87
N THR A 269 7.58 7.62 -12.64
CA THR A 269 8.71 6.90 -12.03
C THR A 269 8.35 6.47 -10.63
N PHE A 270 7.88 5.24 -10.50
CA PHE A 270 7.79 4.46 -9.26
C PHE A 270 7.22 3.10 -9.66
N ASN A 271 7.86 2.01 -9.25
CA ASN A 271 7.20 0.72 -9.26
C ASN A 271 6.80 0.43 -7.83
N ASP A 272 5.53 0.06 -7.65
CA ASP A 272 5.07 -0.57 -6.42
C ASP A 272 6.03 -1.71 -6.05
N ILE A 273 6.24 -1.91 -4.74
CA ILE A 273 7.03 -3.05 -4.29
C ILE A 273 6.17 -4.32 -4.42
N PRO A 274 6.76 -5.49 -4.70
CA PRO A 274 5.97 -6.71 -4.81
C PRO A 274 5.15 -7.00 -3.55
N GLY A 275 3.91 -7.42 -3.77
CA GLY A 275 2.95 -7.65 -2.69
C GLY A 275 2.37 -6.38 -2.07
N VAL A 276 2.66 -5.19 -2.60
CA VAL A 276 2.09 -3.94 -2.11
C VAL A 276 1.78 -3.03 -3.29
N PHE A 277 0.50 -2.96 -3.67
CA PHE A 277 0.00 -1.95 -4.59
C PHE A 277 -0.49 -0.74 -3.79
N ALA A 278 -0.05 0.48 -4.13
CA ALA A 278 -0.41 1.66 -3.35
C ALA A 278 -1.94 1.90 -3.25
N PRO A 279 -2.75 1.70 -4.31
CA PRO A 279 -4.21 1.72 -4.20
C PRO A 279 -4.78 0.74 -3.16
N ASP A 280 -4.33 -0.50 -3.12
CA ASP A 280 -4.81 -1.51 -2.16
C ASP A 280 -4.39 -1.16 -0.74
N LEU A 281 -3.17 -0.64 -0.58
CA LEU A 281 -2.70 -0.09 0.68
C LEU A 281 -3.58 1.09 1.15
N ALA A 282 -3.94 1.99 0.24
CA ALA A 282 -4.81 3.13 0.56
C ALA A 282 -6.22 2.65 0.93
N GLU A 283 -6.74 1.63 0.25
CA GLU A 283 -8.03 1.03 0.53
C GLU A 283 -8.10 0.42 1.93
N THR A 284 -7.16 -0.49 2.25
CA THR A 284 -7.18 -1.16 3.55
C THR A 284 -6.95 -0.19 4.71
N LEU A 285 -6.11 0.84 4.53
CA LEU A 285 -5.93 1.89 5.53
C LEU A 285 -7.18 2.76 5.66
N ALA A 286 -7.87 3.08 4.57
CA ALA A 286 -9.11 3.85 4.61
C ALA A 286 -10.21 3.08 5.34
N GLU A 287 -10.30 1.76 5.14
CA GLU A 287 -11.21 0.91 5.91
C GLU A 287 -10.86 0.96 7.40
N TYR A 288 -9.60 0.72 7.76
CA TYR A 288 -9.14 0.79 9.15
C TYR A 288 -9.50 2.13 9.81
N PHE A 289 -9.18 3.26 9.17
CA PHE A 289 -9.46 4.57 9.77
C PHE A 289 -10.95 4.88 9.86
N THR A 290 -11.76 4.40 8.91
CA THR A 290 -13.22 4.53 8.99
C THR A 290 -13.79 3.69 10.13
N LEU A 291 -13.31 2.46 10.32
CA LEU A 291 -13.67 1.65 11.49
C LEU A 291 -13.21 2.30 12.80
N LYS A 292 -12.04 2.93 12.83
CA LYS A 292 -11.57 3.68 14.00
C LYS A 292 -12.48 4.86 14.33
N LYS A 293 -13.00 5.57 13.33
CA LYS A 293 -14.01 6.62 13.55
C LYS A 293 -15.31 6.07 14.13
N ILE A 294 -15.75 4.90 13.67
CA ILE A 294 -16.92 4.21 14.22
C ILE A 294 -16.67 3.85 15.70
N GLU A 295 -15.55 3.21 16.01
CA GLU A 295 -15.17 2.86 17.39
C GLU A 295 -15.14 4.08 18.31
N ASN A 296 -14.49 5.17 17.88
CA ASN A 296 -14.43 6.41 18.66
C ASN A 296 -15.81 7.04 18.87
N TRP A 297 -16.73 6.88 17.92
CA TRP A 297 -18.10 7.36 18.07
C TRP A 297 -18.90 6.49 19.04
N LEU A 298 -18.75 5.16 18.95
CA LEU A 298 -19.37 4.21 19.88
C LEU A 298 -18.92 4.48 21.32
N GLU A 299 -17.62 4.70 21.52
CA GLU A 299 -17.04 5.02 22.84
C GLU A 299 -17.69 6.27 23.44
N LYS A 300 -17.82 7.34 22.65
CA LYS A 300 -18.46 8.60 23.06
C LYS A 300 -19.95 8.45 23.37
N ASN A 301 -20.62 7.45 22.79
CA ASN A 301 -22.06 7.23 22.92
C ASN A 301 -22.42 5.98 23.74
N ALA A 302 -21.44 5.29 24.34
CA ALA A 302 -21.62 4.01 25.02
C ALA A 302 -22.71 4.04 26.10
N LYS A 303 -22.80 5.15 26.85
CA LYS A 303 -23.84 5.34 27.89
C LYS A 303 -25.26 5.35 27.33
N LYS A 304 -25.44 5.79 26.07
CA LYS A 304 -26.74 5.83 25.39
C LYS A 304 -27.09 4.51 24.70
N LEU A 305 -26.10 3.64 24.51
CA LEU A 305 -26.26 2.32 23.89
C LEU A 305 -26.60 1.23 24.92
N LYS A 306 -26.16 1.36 26.18
CA LYS A 306 -26.39 0.35 27.23
C LYS A 306 -27.75 0.43 27.95
N ASN A 307 -28.55 1.47 27.70
CA ASN A 307 -29.84 1.68 28.37
C ASN A 307 -31.04 1.10 27.59
N SER A 308 -30.80 0.11 26.72
CA SER A 308 -31.83 -0.47 25.84
C SER A 308 -32.25 -1.89 26.18
N ASP A 309 -31.99 -2.35 27.40
CA ASP A 309 -32.49 -3.63 27.92
C ASP A 309 -33.79 -3.45 28.71
#